data_AF-A0A925T8G6-F1
#
_entry.id   AF-A0A925T8G6-F1
#
_cell.length_a   1.000
_cell.length_b   1.000
_cell.length_c   1.000
_cell.angle_alpha   90.00
_cell.angle_beta   90.00
_cell.angle_gamma   90.00
#
_symmetry.space_group_name_H-M   'P 1'
#
loop_
_entity.id
_entity.type
_entity.pdbx_description
1 polymer ?
#
loop_
_entity_poly.entity_id
_entity_poly.type
_entity_poly.pdbx_seq_one_letter_code
_entity_poly.pdbx_strand_id
1 'polypeptide(L)'
;MIDHRILFAAGFLFYLITPVILGKMNAFQDYPGVELFQGFFRHIPEQKINAYILITFSWIPAFYLGHLAFKLIKPFKRRLQLFPSTYETRSARYIGMILFVFLALFTFVSRGALFGGGEYNVAPRGKLSTLVVVFDFFLIYQLTSTTKVSKVLVFGTIINSLILLVAGGRLTALQSFLVFLIYKTSFAPRRWKAKHIVAFMFIGFLAGSAI
;
A
#
# COMPACT_ATOMS: atom_id res chain seq x y z
N MET A 1 -6.34 18.62 2.85
CA MET A 1 -5.51 17.82 1.93
C MET A 1 -4.52 17.07 2.81
N ILE A 2 -4.42 15.74 2.68
CA ILE A 2 -3.32 15.04 3.35
C ILE A 2 -2.05 15.45 2.61
N ASP A 3 -1.11 16.03 3.35
CA ASP A 3 0.14 16.48 2.77
C ASP A 3 1.00 15.26 2.44
N HIS A 4 1.46 15.16 1.19
CA HIS A 4 2.42 14.14 0.74
C HIS A 4 3.63 13.98 1.68
N ARG A 5 4.03 15.05 2.37
CA ARG A 5 5.09 15.03 3.40
C ARG A 5 4.75 14.13 4.59
N ILE A 6 3.49 14.13 5.02
CA ILE A 6 3.01 13.32 6.15
C ILE A 6 2.91 11.86 5.72
N LEU A 7 2.41 11.59 4.51
CA LEU A 7 2.34 10.23 3.96
C LEU A 7 3.74 9.63 3.75
N PHE A 8 4.68 10.43 3.22
CA PHE A 8 6.06 10.01 3.08
C PHE A 8 6.69 9.72 4.44
N ALA A 9 6.57 10.62 5.42
CA ALA A 9 7.12 10.41 6.76
C ALA A 9 6.53 9.17 7.44
N ALA A 10 5.22 8.97 7.35
CA ALA A 10 4.55 7.80 7.93
C ALA A 10 5.01 6.50 7.26
N GLY A 11 5.06 6.47 5.93
CA GLY A 11 5.58 5.31 5.19
C GLY A 11 7.06 5.06 5.45
N PHE A 12 7.87 6.12 5.53
CA PHE A 12 9.29 6.04 5.81
C PHE A 12 9.56 5.43 7.19
N LEU A 13 8.88 5.95 8.22
CA LEU A 13 8.98 5.42 9.59
C LEU A 13 8.56 3.94 9.62
N PHE A 14 7.39 3.63 9.05
CA PHE A 14 6.80 2.30 9.15
C PHE A 14 7.53 1.23 8.34
N TYR A 15 8.01 1.55 7.12
CA TYR A 15 8.63 0.56 6.23
C TYR A 15 10.14 0.49 6.33
N LEU A 16 10.82 1.59 6.70
CA LEU A 16 12.28 1.62 6.70
C LEU A 16 12.88 1.62 8.10
N ILE A 17 12.29 2.35 9.05
CA ILE A 17 12.82 2.45 10.41
C ILE A 17 12.28 1.34 11.32
N THR A 18 10.97 1.13 11.35
CA THR A 18 10.33 0.16 12.26
C THR A 18 10.89 -1.26 12.14
N PRO A 19 11.14 -1.83 10.94
CA PRO A 19 11.70 -3.18 10.83
C PRO A 19 13.09 -3.30 11.48
N VAL A 20 13.93 -2.28 11.34
CA VAL A 20 15.27 -2.28 11.95
C VAL A 20 15.19 -2.23 13.47
N ILE A 21 14.29 -1.39 14.01
CA ILE A 21 14.06 -1.32 15.45
C ILE A 21 13.57 -2.67 15.98
N LEU A 22 12.55 -3.25 15.35
CA LEU A 22 11.99 -4.55 15.75
C LEU A 22 13.04 -5.67 15.69
N GLY A 23 13.86 -5.68 14.63
CA GLY A 23 14.93 -6.67 14.46
C GLY A 23 16.08 -6.52 15.47
N LYS A 24 16.50 -5.28 15.79
CA LYS A 24 17.57 -5.03 16.78
C LYS A 24 17.08 -5.23 18.23
N MET A 25 15.85 -4.86 18.53
CA MET A 25 15.26 -5.03 19.86
C MET A 25 14.82 -6.47 20.14
N ASN A 26 14.83 -7.35 19.13
CA ASN A 26 14.27 -8.69 19.25
C ASN A 26 12.82 -8.67 19.79
N ALA A 27 12.06 -7.62 19.46
CA ALA A 27 10.71 -7.45 19.96
C ALA A 27 9.76 -8.39 19.20
N PHE A 28 8.83 -9.04 19.91
CA PHE A 28 7.81 -9.92 19.34
C PHE A 28 8.37 -11.19 18.66
N GLN A 29 9.47 -11.78 19.17
CA GLN A 29 10.05 -13.01 18.58
C GLN A 29 9.06 -14.17 18.56
N ASP A 30 8.26 -14.28 19.62
CA ASP A 30 7.32 -15.38 19.83
C ASP A 30 5.94 -15.11 19.21
N TYR A 31 5.80 -14.02 18.44
CA TYR A 31 4.53 -13.69 17.78
C TYR A 31 4.42 -14.39 16.41
N PRO A 32 3.34 -15.14 16.16
CA PRO A 32 3.11 -15.77 14.88
C PRO A 32 3.03 -14.72 13.76
N GLY A 33 3.94 -14.84 12.78
CA GLY A 33 4.08 -13.93 11.64
C GLY A 33 5.32 -13.02 11.66
N VAL A 34 6.05 -12.92 12.77
CA VAL A 34 7.32 -12.17 12.87
C VAL A 34 8.54 -13.10 12.84
N GLU A 35 8.35 -14.40 13.10
CA GLU A 35 9.41 -15.42 13.12
C GLU A 35 10.25 -15.46 11.83
N LEU A 36 9.62 -15.44 10.66
CA LEU A 36 10.32 -15.43 9.37
C LEU A 36 11.17 -14.16 9.19
N PHE A 37 10.63 -13.02 9.62
CA PHE A 37 11.36 -11.76 9.57
C PHE A 37 12.57 -11.78 10.50
N GLN A 38 12.40 -12.24 11.75
CA GLN A 38 13.49 -12.34 12.71
C GLN A 38 14.54 -13.36 12.31
N GLY A 39 14.11 -14.52 11.80
CA GLY A 39 14.98 -15.55 11.25
C GLY A 39 15.86 -14.98 10.14
N PHE A 40 15.29 -14.21 9.21
CA PHE A 40 16.06 -13.55 8.16
C PHE A 40 16.96 -12.43 8.70
N PHE A 41 16.44 -11.57 9.58
CA PHE A 41 17.15 -10.40 10.10
C PHE A 41 18.43 -10.78 10.87
N ARG A 42 18.40 -11.87 11.65
CA ARG A 42 19.56 -12.39 12.39
C ARG A 42 20.72 -12.82 11.49
N HIS A 43 20.45 -13.18 10.24
CA HIS A 43 21.46 -13.59 9.26
C HIS A 43 22.05 -12.40 8.48
N ILE A 44 21.52 -11.18 8.66
CA ILE A 44 22.05 -10.00 7.99
C ILE A 44 23.31 -9.55 8.74
N PRO A 45 24.47 -9.43 8.06
CA PRO A 45 25.69 -8.92 8.67
C PRO A 45 25.48 -7.53 9.27
N GLU A 46 25.98 -7.30 10.48
CA GLU A 46 25.76 -6.05 11.21
C GLU A 46 26.26 -4.81 10.45
N GLN A 47 27.35 -4.95 9.70
CA GLN A 47 27.86 -3.89 8.82
C GLN A 47 26.85 -3.45 7.76
N LYS A 48 26.06 -4.38 7.21
CA LYS A 48 25.00 -4.07 6.23
C LYS A 48 23.82 -3.38 6.89
N ILE A 49 23.48 -3.76 8.12
CA ILE A 49 22.43 -3.10 8.91
C ILE A 49 22.83 -1.66 9.20
N ASN A 50 24.07 -1.43 9.64
CA ASN A 50 24.59 -0.08 9.93
C ASN A 50 24.63 0.79 8.66
N ALA A 51 25.09 0.25 7.53
CA ALA A 51 25.05 0.95 6.25
C ALA A 51 23.62 1.30 5.83
N TYR A 52 22.67 0.36 5.99
CA TYR A 52 21.26 0.60 5.70
C TYR A 52 20.67 1.71 6.58
N ILE A 53 20.95 1.72 7.89
CA ILE A 53 20.52 2.78 8.81
C ILE A 53 21.04 4.13 8.32
N LEU A 54 22.33 4.21 8.00
CA LEU A 54 22.97 5.46 7.59
C LEU A 54 22.39 6.00 6.28
N ILE A 55 22.17 5.13 5.28
CA ILE A 55 21.51 5.48 4.02
C ILE A 55 20.08 5.96 4.27
N THR A 56 19.33 5.23 5.09
CA THR A 56 17.94 5.53 5.45
C THR A 56 17.85 6.90 6.12
N PHE A 57 18.62 7.15 7.18
CA PHE A 57 18.62 8.45 7.85
C PHE A 57 19.11 9.61 6.96
N SER A 58 19.92 9.34 5.93
CA SER A 58 20.33 10.34 4.95
C SER A 58 19.22 10.69 3.95
N TRP A 59 18.29 9.78 3.68
CA TRP A 59 17.17 10.00 2.75
C TRP A 59 16.10 10.94 3.29
N ILE A 60 15.82 10.93 4.61
CA ILE A 60 14.86 11.87 5.22
C ILE A 60 15.24 13.34 4.93
N PRO A 61 16.43 13.84 5.33
CA PRO A 61 16.80 15.21 5.07
C PRO A 61 16.92 15.49 3.57
N ALA A 62 17.39 14.54 2.76
CA ALA A 62 17.44 14.70 1.30
C ALA A 62 16.04 14.91 0.69
N PHE A 63 15.02 14.18 1.16
CA PHE A 63 13.64 14.34 0.69
C PHE A 63 13.07 15.72 1.06
N TYR A 64 13.25 16.15 2.31
CA TYR A 64 12.76 17.45 2.77
C TYR A 64 13.53 18.62 2.15
N LEU A 65 14.85 18.50 1.97
CA LEU A 65 15.68 19.46 1.26
C LEU A 65 15.29 19.54 -0.22
N GLY A 66 15.04 18.40 -0.87
CA GLY A 66 14.53 18.34 -2.24
C GLY A 66 13.19 19.06 -2.38
N HIS A 67 12.26 18.83 -1.45
CA HIS A 67 10.99 19.56 -1.41
C HIS A 67 11.19 21.08 -1.21
N LEU A 68 12.10 21.47 -0.32
CA LEU A 68 12.39 22.88 -0.02
C LEU A 68 13.05 23.58 -1.21
N ALA A 69 14.00 22.91 -1.88
CA ALA A 69 14.61 23.36 -3.13
C ALA A 69 13.57 23.48 -4.26
N PHE A 70 12.67 22.50 -4.41
CA PHE A 70 11.56 22.55 -5.37
C PHE A 70 10.54 23.66 -5.07
N LYS A 71 10.42 24.10 -3.82
CA LYS A 71 9.57 25.21 -3.43
C LYS A 71 10.21 26.57 -3.75
N LEU A 72 11.54 26.65 -3.67
CA LEU A 72 12.33 27.84 -4.00
C LEU A 72 12.44 28.04 -5.52
N ILE A 73 12.62 26.96 -6.27
CA ILE A 73 12.57 26.97 -7.72
C ILE A 73 11.10 26.97 -8.11
N LYS A 74 10.49 28.15 -8.37
CA LYS A 74 9.09 28.27 -8.81
C LYS A 74 8.79 27.17 -9.84
N PRO A 75 8.07 26.09 -9.47
CA PRO A 75 7.92 24.97 -10.36
C PRO A 75 7.10 25.45 -11.55
N PHE A 76 7.59 25.14 -12.75
CA PHE A 76 6.88 25.41 -13.98
C PHE A 76 5.44 24.87 -13.82
N LYS A 77 4.43 25.73 -13.82
CA LYS A 77 3.02 25.38 -13.56
C LYS A 77 2.38 24.51 -14.66
N ARG A 78 3.17 23.86 -15.50
CA ARG A 78 2.66 22.86 -16.42
C ARG A 78 2.40 21.59 -15.63
N ARG A 79 1.13 21.17 -15.58
CA ARG A 79 0.81 19.80 -15.18
C ARG A 79 1.62 18.87 -16.09
N LEU A 80 2.54 18.11 -15.51
CA LEU A 80 3.20 17.00 -16.18
C LEU A 80 2.10 16.03 -16.62
N GLN A 81 1.70 16.11 -17.89
CA GLN A 81 0.96 15.06 -18.55
C GLN A 81 1.97 13.95 -18.85
N LEU A 82 2.17 13.06 -17.87
CA LEU A 82 3.04 11.88 -18.03
C LEU A 82 2.54 10.97 -19.16
N PHE A 83 1.25 11.03 -19.47
CA PHE A 83 0.62 10.30 -20.56
C PHE A 83 -0.35 11.22 -21.31
N PRO A 84 -0.46 11.09 -22.64
CA PRO A 84 -1.48 11.80 -23.41
C PRO A 84 -2.86 11.44 -22.88
N SER A 85 -3.75 12.43 -22.73
CA SER A 85 -5.12 12.24 -22.27
C SER A 85 -5.97 11.57 -23.36
N THR A 86 -5.74 10.28 -23.62
CA THR A 86 -6.58 9.50 -24.53
C THR A 86 -7.83 9.02 -23.80
N TYR A 87 -8.99 9.09 -24.46
CA TYR A 87 -10.32 8.75 -23.94
C TYR A 87 -10.56 7.26 -23.61
N GLU A 88 -9.50 6.43 -23.64
CA GLU A 88 -9.52 4.97 -23.51
C GLU A 88 -9.79 4.52 -22.06
N THR A 89 -10.99 4.83 -21.57
CA THR A 89 -11.53 4.38 -20.27
C THR A 89 -12.15 2.99 -20.35
N ARG A 90 -12.50 2.54 -21.57
CA ARG A 90 -13.08 1.21 -21.82
C ARG A 90 -12.06 0.09 -21.62
N SER A 91 -10.85 0.23 -22.16
CA SER A 91 -9.77 -0.77 -22.03
C SER A 91 -9.40 -1.05 -20.56
N ALA A 92 -9.22 0.00 -19.74
CA ALA A 92 -8.95 -0.16 -18.31
C ALA A 92 -10.10 -0.79 -17.51
N ARG A 93 -11.36 -0.62 -17.93
CA ARG A 93 -12.51 -1.31 -17.32
C ARG A 93 -12.47 -2.81 -17.58
N TYR A 94 -12.15 -3.23 -18.80
CA TYR A 94 -12.04 -4.66 -19.14
C TYR A 94 -10.89 -5.32 -18.37
N ILE A 95 -9.73 -4.65 -18.31
CA ILE A 95 -8.60 -5.11 -17.49
C ILE A 95 -9.03 -5.26 -16.03
N GLY A 96 -9.70 -4.24 -15.47
CA GLY A 96 -10.23 -4.31 -14.10
C GLY A 96 -11.21 -5.46 -13.87
N MET A 97 -12.08 -5.76 -14.85
CA MET A 97 -13.00 -6.90 -14.75
C MET A 97 -12.26 -8.24 -14.79
N ILE A 98 -11.27 -8.39 -15.68
CA ILE A 98 -10.45 -9.61 -15.75
C ILE A 98 -9.72 -9.83 -14.42
N LEU A 99 -9.06 -8.78 -13.90
CA LEU A 99 -8.38 -8.84 -12.60
C LEU A 99 -9.34 -9.19 -11.46
N PHE A 100 -10.57 -8.69 -11.50
CA PHE A 100 -11.59 -8.99 -10.51
C PHE A 100 -12.06 -10.44 -10.57
N VAL A 101 -12.23 -11.00 -11.78
CA VAL A 101 -12.54 -12.42 -11.97
C VAL A 101 -11.39 -13.29 -11.45
N PHE A 102 -10.14 -12.94 -11.76
CA PHE A 102 -8.97 -13.63 -11.21
C PHE A 102 -8.93 -13.58 -9.69
N LEU A 103 -9.22 -12.42 -9.09
CA LEU A 103 -9.31 -12.28 -7.63
C LEU A 103 -10.38 -13.21 -7.04
N ALA A 104 -11.58 -13.21 -7.62
CA ALA A 104 -12.70 -14.03 -7.15
C ALA A 104 -12.40 -15.52 -7.25
N LEU A 105 -11.89 -15.98 -8.41
CA LEU A 105 -11.49 -17.38 -8.62
C LEU A 105 -10.38 -17.79 -7.66
N PHE A 106 -9.33 -16.97 -7.53
CA PHE A 106 -8.20 -17.27 -6.67
C PHE A 106 -8.61 -17.37 -5.19
N THR A 107 -9.43 -16.42 -4.73
CA THR A 107 -9.95 -16.40 -3.35
C THR A 107 -10.84 -17.60 -3.08
N PHE A 108 -11.68 -17.99 -4.05
CA PHE A 108 -12.55 -19.15 -3.93
C PHE A 108 -11.76 -20.46 -3.84
N VAL A 109 -10.79 -20.67 -4.73
CA VAL A 109 -9.95 -21.88 -4.75
C VAL A 109 -9.07 -21.94 -3.50
N SER A 110 -8.51 -20.80 -3.07
CA SER A 110 -7.59 -20.73 -1.93
C SER A 110 -8.29 -20.53 -0.59
N ARG A 111 -9.63 -20.56 -0.52
CA ARG A 111 -10.41 -20.23 0.68
C ARG A 111 -9.99 -21.01 1.93
N GLY A 112 -9.66 -22.30 1.76
CA GLY A 112 -9.22 -23.15 2.87
C GLY A 112 -7.86 -22.73 3.42
N ALA A 113 -6.92 -22.36 2.56
CA ALA A 113 -5.60 -21.89 2.98
C ALA A 113 -5.62 -20.43 3.49
N LEU A 114 -6.60 -19.63 3.06
CA LEU A 114 -6.74 -18.22 3.44
C LEU A 114 -7.52 -18.04 4.74
N PHE A 115 -8.56 -18.85 4.97
CA PHE A 115 -9.53 -18.67 6.06
C PHE A 115 -9.71 -19.91 6.96
N GLY A 116 -9.04 -21.03 6.67
CA GLY A 116 -9.28 -22.32 7.35
C GLY A 116 -8.64 -22.48 8.73
N GLY A 117 -8.07 -21.42 9.33
CA GLY A 117 -7.51 -21.46 10.68
C GLY A 117 -6.25 -22.32 10.88
N GLY A 118 -5.76 -23.01 9.85
CA GLY A 118 -4.51 -23.79 9.87
C GLY A 118 -3.25 -22.93 9.72
N GLU A 119 -2.09 -23.60 9.70
CA GLU A 119 -0.76 -22.98 9.62
C GLU A 119 -0.66 -21.84 8.58
N TYR A 120 0.11 -20.81 8.93
CA TYR A 120 0.31 -19.59 8.15
C TYR A 120 0.88 -19.91 6.75
N ASN A 121 0.01 -20.06 5.75
CA ASN A 121 0.44 -20.40 4.40
C ASN A 121 0.81 -19.15 3.58
N VAL A 122 2.12 -18.93 3.40
CA VAL A 122 2.70 -17.72 2.80
C VAL A 122 2.40 -17.60 1.31
N ALA A 123 2.40 -18.72 0.57
CA ALA A 123 2.29 -18.71 -0.89
C ALA A 123 0.97 -18.11 -1.44
N PRO A 124 -0.23 -18.50 -0.96
CA PRO A 124 -1.48 -17.91 -1.45
C PRO A 124 -1.65 -16.43 -1.08
N ARG A 125 -1.12 -16.01 0.08
CA ARG A 125 -1.13 -14.60 0.52
C ARG A 125 -0.20 -13.73 -0.32
N GLY A 126 0.99 -14.25 -0.67
CA GLY A 126 1.91 -13.60 -1.60
C GLY A 126 1.26 -13.35 -2.98
N LYS A 127 0.56 -14.35 -3.51
CA LYS A 127 -0.17 -14.24 -4.80
C LYS A 127 -1.28 -13.18 -4.75
N LEU A 128 -2.08 -13.14 -3.67
CA LEU A 128 -3.08 -12.08 -3.46
C LEU A 128 -2.45 -10.69 -3.37
N SER A 129 -1.33 -10.57 -2.66
CA SER A 129 -0.57 -9.33 -2.56
C SER A 129 -0.07 -8.85 -3.92
N THR A 130 0.45 -9.75 -4.77
CA THR A 130 0.85 -9.38 -6.14
C THR A 130 -0.34 -8.88 -6.94
N LEU A 131 -1.50 -9.53 -6.81
CA LEU A 131 -2.73 -9.10 -7.48
C LEU A 131 -3.16 -7.70 -7.02
N VAL A 132 -3.03 -7.39 -5.73
CA VAL A 132 -3.24 -6.03 -5.18
C VAL A 132 -2.33 -5.02 -5.86
N VAL A 133 -1.03 -5.31 -5.96
CA VAL A 133 -0.06 -4.39 -6.56
C VAL A 133 -0.42 -4.11 -8.02
N VAL A 134 -0.89 -5.13 -8.75
CA VAL A 134 -1.36 -4.97 -10.13
C VAL A 134 -2.61 -4.08 -10.20
N PHE A 135 -3.58 -4.27 -9.30
CA PHE A 135 -4.75 -3.39 -9.18
C PHE A 135 -4.35 -1.93 -8.91
N ASP A 136 -3.43 -1.72 -7.97
CA ASP A 136 -2.95 -0.38 -7.59
C ASP A 136 -2.17 0.28 -8.73
N PHE A 137 -1.37 -0.49 -9.49
CA PHE A 137 -0.67 0.01 -10.66
C PHE A 137 -1.64 0.57 -11.72
N PHE A 138 -2.67 -0.20 -12.08
CA PHE A 138 -3.68 0.27 -13.04
C PHE A 138 -4.50 1.44 -12.51
N LEU A 139 -4.79 1.47 -11.21
CA LEU A 139 -5.48 2.59 -10.58
C LEU A 139 -4.64 3.88 -10.63
N ILE A 140 -3.35 3.81 -10.28
CA ILE A 140 -2.41 4.94 -10.37
C ILE A 140 -2.24 5.39 -11.82
N TYR A 141 -2.15 4.45 -12.77
CA TYR A 141 -2.10 4.76 -14.19
C TYR A 141 -3.32 5.58 -14.63
N GLN A 142 -4.53 5.19 -14.23
CA GLN A 142 -5.74 5.97 -14.55
C GLN A 142 -5.76 7.35 -13.89
N LEU A 143 -5.26 7.46 -12.65
CA LEU A 143 -5.18 8.73 -11.92
C LEU A 143 -4.20 9.72 -12.57
N THR A 144 -3.08 9.22 -13.10
CA THR A 144 -2.04 10.04 -13.74
C THR A 144 -2.35 10.40 -15.19
N SER A 145 -3.10 9.55 -15.91
CA SER A 145 -3.52 9.77 -17.30
C SER A 145 -4.77 10.65 -17.45
N THR A 146 -5.32 11.22 -16.36
CA THR A 146 -6.56 12.03 -16.35
C THR A 146 -7.79 11.34 -16.94
N THR A 147 -7.78 10.01 -17.03
CA THR A 147 -8.90 9.22 -17.53
C THR A 147 -9.96 9.08 -16.44
N LYS A 148 -11.23 8.83 -16.82
CA LYS A 148 -12.25 8.49 -15.81
C LYS A 148 -11.83 7.20 -15.10
N VAL A 149 -11.63 7.30 -13.79
CA VAL A 149 -11.28 6.17 -12.93
C VAL A 149 -12.36 5.09 -13.03
N SER A 150 -11.95 3.86 -13.33
CA SER A 150 -12.84 2.71 -13.43
C SER A 150 -13.36 2.34 -12.03
N LYS A 151 -14.68 2.31 -11.88
CA LYS A 151 -15.33 1.85 -10.65
C LYS A 151 -14.95 0.41 -10.30
N VAL A 152 -14.72 -0.42 -11.31
CA VAL A 152 -14.34 -1.84 -11.14
C VAL A 152 -12.95 -1.96 -10.52
N LEU A 153 -11.98 -1.14 -10.98
CA LEU A 153 -10.64 -1.13 -10.39
C LEU A 153 -10.67 -0.66 -8.94
N VAL A 154 -11.39 0.44 -8.66
CA VAL A 154 -11.54 0.94 -7.29
C VAL A 154 -12.18 -0.10 -6.37
N PHE A 155 -13.25 -0.75 -6.83
CA PHE A 155 -13.96 -1.75 -6.05
C PHE A 155 -13.13 -3.02 -5.85
N GLY A 156 -12.40 -3.45 -6.90
CA GLY A 156 -11.48 -4.58 -6.84
C GLY A 156 -10.34 -4.34 -5.85
N THR A 157 -9.73 -3.15 -5.83
CA THR A 157 -8.73 -2.77 -4.83
C THR A 157 -9.30 -2.88 -3.41
N ILE A 158 -10.50 -2.35 -3.16
CA ILE A 158 -11.14 -2.41 -1.83
C ILE A 158 -11.40 -3.85 -1.41
N ILE A 159 -12.02 -4.66 -2.28
CA ILE A 159 -12.33 -6.06 -1.97
C ILE A 159 -11.07 -6.87 -1.72
N ASN A 160 -10.04 -6.69 -2.55
CA ASN A 160 -8.77 -7.40 -2.39
C ASN A 160 -8.08 -7.02 -1.07
N SER A 161 -8.12 -5.74 -0.70
CA SER A 161 -7.60 -5.25 0.58
C SER A 161 -8.33 -5.87 1.77
N LEU A 162 -9.66 -6.00 1.69
CA LEU A 162 -10.46 -6.63 2.74
C LEU A 162 -10.18 -8.13 2.85
N ILE A 163 -10.08 -8.83 1.71
CA ILE A 163 -9.72 -10.25 1.67
C ILE A 163 -8.35 -10.48 2.31
N LEU A 164 -7.36 -9.65 1.97
CA LEU A 164 -6.03 -9.71 2.58
C LEU A 164 -6.06 -9.38 4.07
N LEU A 165 -6.85 -8.38 4.49
CA LEU A 165 -6.99 -8.03 5.89
C LEU A 165 -7.52 -9.22 6.70
N VAL A 166 -8.59 -9.87 6.21
CA VAL A 166 -9.19 -11.06 6.84
C VAL A 166 -8.24 -12.26 6.80
N ALA A 167 -7.45 -12.40 5.74
CA ALA A 167 -6.44 -13.45 5.61
C ALA A 167 -5.13 -13.15 6.38
N GLY A 168 -5.05 -12.08 7.19
CA GLY A 168 -3.86 -11.74 7.98
C GLY A 168 -2.72 -11.04 7.22
N GLY A 169 -2.94 -10.62 5.97
CA GLY A 169 -2.06 -9.80 5.14
C GLY A 169 -2.08 -8.31 5.52
N ARG A 170 -1.78 -8.01 6.79
CA ARG A 170 -1.98 -6.68 7.42
C ARG A 170 -1.26 -5.52 6.71
N LEU A 171 -0.06 -5.75 6.18
CA LEU A 171 0.77 -4.74 5.52
C LEU A 171 0.28 -4.35 4.11
N THR A 172 -0.17 -5.32 3.33
CA THR A 172 -0.58 -5.09 1.93
C THR A 172 -1.99 -4.54 1.83
N ALA A 173 -2.85 -4.87 2.79
CA ALA A 173 -4.12 -4.17 2.99
C ALA A 173 -3.90 -2.67 3.30
N LEU A 174 -2.91 -2.33 4.15
CA LEU A 174 -2.60 -0.94 4.50
C LEU A 174 -2.15 -0.12 3.28
N GLN A 175 -1.35 -0.69 2.39
CA GLN A 175 -0.90 -0.04 1.16
C GLN A 175 -2.09 0.37 0.28
N SER A 176 -3.02 -0.54 0.02
CA SER A 176 -4.20 -0.25 -0.79
C SER A 176 -5.20 0.69 -0.09
N PHE A 177 -5.28 0.63 1.24
CA PHE A 177 -6.01 1.65 2.03
C PHE A 177 -5.42 3.05 1.84
N LEU A 178 -4.09 3.18 1.83
CA LEU A 178 -3.42 4.45 1.55
C LEU A 178 -3.68 4.93 0.11
N VAL A 179 -3.61 4.05 -0.89
CA VAL A 179 -3.93 4.37 -2.29
C VAL A 179 -5.38 4.84 -2.43
N PHE A 180 -6.33 4.17 -1.78
CA PHE A 180 -7.73 4.56 -1.75
C PHE A 180 -7.96 5.90 -1.03
N LEU A 181 -7.28 6.12 0.09
CA LEU A 181 -7.31 7.40 0.82
C LEU A 181 -6.78 8.54 -0.05
N ILE A 182 -5.68 8.33 -0.76
CA ILE A 182 -5.12 9.31 -1.71
C ILE A 182 -6.15 9.60 -2.81
N TYR A 183 -6.78 8.56 -3.38
CA TYR A 183 -7.86 8.75 -4.36
C TYR A 183 -9.01 9.60 -3.80
N LYS A 184 -9.57 9.23 -2.64
CA LYS A 184 -10.73 9.93 -2.04
C LYS A 184 -10.42 11.33 -1.53
N THR A 185 -9.18 11.62 -1.17
CA THR A 185 -8.79 12.94 -0.66
C THR A 185 -8.33 13.91 -1.75
N SER A 186 -7.68 13.41 -2.80
CA SER A 186 -7.04 14.25 -3.82
C SER A 186 -7.76 14.24 -5.17
N PHE A 187 -8.29 13.10 -5.59
CA PHE A 187 -8.73 12.87 -6.99
C PHE A 187 -10.22 12.59 -7.17
N ALA A 188 -10.93 12.15 -6.13
CA ALA A 188 -12.35 11.81 -6.24
C ALA A 188 -13.23 13.03 -6.54
N PRO A 189 -14.32 12.88 -7.32
CA PRO A 189 -15.28 13.96 -7.62
C PRO A 189 -15.89 14.57 -6.36
N ARG A 190 -16.11 13.72 -5.33
CA ARG A 190 -16.57 14.12 -4.00
C ARG A 190 -15.49 13.76 -3.00
N ARG A 191 -14.73 14.77 -2.58
CA ARG A 191 -13.59 14.60 -1.67
C ARG A 191 -14.06 14.31 -0.24
N TRP A 192 -13.38 13.39 0.43
CA TRP A 192 -13.65 13.09 1.82
C TRP A 192 -13.05 14.15 2.75
N LYS A 193 -13.89 14.64 3.69
CA LYS A 193 -13.45 15.46 4.83
C LYS A 193 -12.79 14.59 5.90
N ALA A 194 -11.96 15.18 6.75
CA ALA A 194 -11.19 14.50 7.81
C ALA A 194 -12.03 13.50 8.64
N LYS A 195 -13.27 13.85 8.99
CA LYS A 195 -14.18 12.94 9.72
C LYS A 195 -14.44 11.61 9.03
N HIS A 196 -14.53 11.57 7.70
CA HIS A 196 -14.74 10.33 6.94
C HIS A 196 -13.48 9.48 6.88
N ILE A 197 -12.31 10.12 6.87
CA ILE A 197 -11.00 9.45 6.92
C ILE A 197 -10.81 8.77 8.27
N VAL A 198 -11.09 9.51 9.36
CA VAL A 198 -11.01 8.98 10.73
C VAL A 198 -12.01 7.83 10.92
N ALA A 199 -13.27 8.00 10.51
CA ALA A 199 -14.27 6.92 10.60
C ALA A 199 -13.86 5.67 9.82
N PHE A 200 -13.29 5.85 8.62
CA PHE A 200 -12.85 4.74 7.79
C PHE A 200 -11.61 4.03 8.37
N MET A 201 -10.64 4.77 8.92
CA MET A 201 -9.51 4.19 9.64
C MET A 201 -9.97 3.46 10.91
N PHE A 202 -10.97 3.99 11.61
CA PHE A 202 -11.53 3.36 12.81
C PHE A 202 -12.25 2.05 12.47
N ILE A 203 -13.03 2.01 11.38
CA ILE A 203 -13.66 0.78 10.87
C ILE A 203 -12.58 -0.24 10.45
N GLY A 204 -11.54 0.20 9.75
CA GLY A 204 -10.42 -0.66 9.37
C GLY A 204 -9.67 -1.23 10.58
N PHE A 205 -9.48 -0.41 11.63
CA PHE A 205 -8.89 -0.82 12.89
C PHE A 205 -9.76 -1.87 13.60
N LEU A 206 -11.07 -1.62 13.75
CA LEU A 206 -12.01 -2.55 14.37
C LEU A 206 -12.09 -3.90 13.62
N ALA A 207 -12.13 -3.84 12.29
CA ALA A 207 -12.11 -5.05 11.46
C ALA A 207 -10.79 -5.82 11.58
N GLY A 208 -9.67 -5.13 11.76
CA GLY A 208 -8.37 -5.74 11.98
C GLY A 208 -8.12 -6.24 13.41
N SER A 209 -8.84 -5.71 14.40
CA SER A 209 -8.72 -6.11 15.82
C SER A 209 -9.71 -7.21 16.23
N ALA A 210 -10.74 -7.46 15.44
CA ALA A 210 -11.75 -8.50 15.68
C ALA A 210 -11.31 -9.91 15.20
N ILE A 211 -10.09 -10.03 14.69
CA ILE A 211 -9.46 -11.26 14.16
C ILE A 211 -8.14 -11.47 14.88
#